data_AF-A0A7V1LK24-F1
#
_entry.id   AF-A0A7V1LK24-F1
#
_cell.length_a   1.000
_cell.length_b   1.000
_cell.length_c   1.000
_cell.angle_alpha   90.00
_cell.angle_beta   90.00
_cell.angle_gamma   90.00
#
_symmetry.space_group_name_H-M   'P 1'
#
loop_
_entity.id
_entity.type
_entity.pdbx_description
1 polymer ?
#
loop_
_entity_poly.entity_id
_entity_poly.type
_entity_poly.pdbx_seq_one_letter_code
_entity_poly.pdbx_strand_id
1 'polypeptide(L)' 'MRYFSYIFLSLFMTCHLLWAQTATPPAGSGTQADPYQIATLDNLYWMTQNSSSWSSYFIQTAFIDA' A
#
# COMPACT_ATOMS: atom_id res chain seq x y z
N MET A 1 3.86 21.05 -35.65
CA MET A 1 2.53 20.92 -35.00
C MET A 1 2.16 19.47 -34.67
N ARG A 2 2.17 18.52 -35.64
CA ARG A 2 1.77 17.11 -35.38
C ARG A 2 2.66 16.37 -34.35
N TYR A 3 3.98 16.54 -34.39
CA TYR A 3 4.90 15.91 -33.42
C TYR A 3 4.81 16.49 -32.00
N PHE A 4 4.46 17.77 -31.87
CA PHE A 4 4.30 18.44 -30.57
C PHE A 4 3.13 17.83 -29.78
N SER A 5 2.06 17.42 -30.47
CA SER A 5 0.91 16.73 -29.87
C SER A 5 1.26 15.33 -29.35
N TYR A 6 2.14 14.59 -30.03
CA TYR A 6 2.56 13.24 -29.61
C TYR A 6 3.53 13.29 -28.42
N ILE A 7 4.42 14.28 -28.37
CA ILE A 7 5.32 14.52 -27.23
C ILE A 7 4.49 14.87 -25.98
N PHE A 8 3.46 15.71 -26.14
CA PHE A 8 2.57 16.09 -25.04
C PHE A 8 1.74 14.88 -24.54
N LEU A 9 1.25 14.04 -25.46
CA LEU A 9 0.52 12.81 -25.13
C LEU A 9 1.42 11.76 -24.45
N SER A 10 2.69 11.63 -24.88
CA SER A 10 3.65 10.72 -24.27
C SER A 10 4.09 11.17 -22.87
N LEU A 11 4.27 12.48 -22.64
CA LEU A 11 4.59 13.02 -21.32
C LEU A 11 3.47 12.80 -20.30
N PHE A 12 2.21 12.92 -20.74
CA PHE A 12 1.02 12.70 -19.90
C PHE A 12 0.90 11.23 -19.48
N MET A 13 1.22 10.29 -20.38
CA MET A 13 1.21 8.84 -20.11
C MET A 13 2.30 8.40 -19.12
N THR A 14 3.47 9.03 -19.15
CA THR A 14 4.57 8.74 -18.18
C THR A 14 4.32 9.29 -16.78
N CYS A 15 3.37 10.23 -16.61
CA CYS A 15 3.08 10.86 -15.31
C CYS A 15 2.39 9.90 -14.32
N HIS A 16 1.74 8.84 -14.82
CA HIS A 16 1.06 7.83 -14.00
C HIS A 16 1.99 6.84 -13.30
N LEU A 17 3.30 6.86 -13.58
CA LEU A 17 4.26 5.88 -13.04
C LEU A 17 4.62 6.10 -11.56
N LEU A 18 4.09 7.14 -10.92
CA LEU A 18 4.39 7.51 -9.53
C LEU A 18 3.25 7.19 -8.55
N TRP A 19 2.37 6.24 -8.87
CA TRP A 19 1.45 5.69 -7.86
C TRP A 19 2.19 4.73 -6.95
N ALA A 20 2.88 5.30 -5.96
CA ALA A 20 3.31 4.55 -4.79
C ALA A 20 2.08 4.20 -3.95
N GLN A 21 1.96 2.94 -3.56
CA GLN A 21 0.93 2.52 -2.61
C GLN A 21 1.11 3.27 -1.28
N THR A 22 0.01 3.63 -0.62
CA THR A 22 0.08 4.35 0.67
C THR A 22 0.00 3.36 1.82
N ALA A 23 0.94 3.43 2.77
CA ALA A 23 0.92 2.59 3.95
C ALA A 23 -0.14 3.09 4.93
N THR A 24 -1.10 2.22 5.28
CA THR A 24 -2.15 2.56 6.24
C THR A 24 -2.05 1.65 7.47
N PRO A 25 -1.87 2.21 8.69
CA PRO A 25 -1.80 1.41 9.90
C PRO A 25 -3.09 0.59 10.09
N PRO A 26 -2.98 -0.71 10.42
CA PRO A 26 -4.13 -1.54 10.72
C PRO A 26 -4.76 -1.16 12.07
N ALA A 27 -6.00 -1.58 12.29
CA ALA A 27 -6.62 -1.54 13.61
C ALA A 27 -5.96 -2.56 14.55
N GLY A 28 -6.13 -2.36 15.87
CA GLY A 28 -5.51 -3.19 16.92
C GLY A 28 -4.16 -2.66 17.38
N SER A 29 -3.64 -3.21 18.47
CA SER A 29 -2.40 -2.78 19.14
C SER A 29 -1.22 -3.73 18.92
N GLY A 30 -1.42 -4.84 18.21
CA GLY A 30 -0.38 -5.83 17.94
C GLY A 30 -0.07 -6.75 19.12
N THR A 31 -0.89 -6.74 20.17
CA THR A 31 -0.78 -7.66 21.30
C THR A 31 -1.51 -8.97 21.01
N GLN A 32 -1.25 -10.02 21.79
CA GLN A 32 -1.96 -11.29 21.61
C GLN A 32 -3.48 -11.16 21.84
N ALA A 33 -3.89 -10.28 22.76
CA ALA A 33 -5.30 -10.03 23.06
C ALA A 33 -5.96 -9.07 22.05
N ASP A 34 -5.18 -8.29 21.32
CA ASP A 34 -5.63 -7.29 20.35
C ASP A 34 -4.65 -7.21 19.17
N PRO A 35 -4.65 -8.23 18.29
CA PRO A 35 -3.72 -8.33 17.17
C PRO A 35 -4.02 -7.26 16.12
N TYR A 36 -3.00 -6.88 15.34
CA TYR A 36 -3.20 -6.02 14.18
C TYR A 36 -4.08 -6.71 13.13
N GLN A 37 -5.15 -6.03 12.71
CA GLN A 37 -6.16 -6.56 11.78
C GLN A 37 -5.81 -6.17 10.34
N ILE A 38 -5.42 -7.16 9.53
CA ILE A 38 -4.97 -6.98 8.16
C ILE A 38 -6.14 -7.27 7.21
N ALA A 39 -6.74 -6.21 6.66
CA ALA A 39 -7.91 -6.31 5.79
C ALA A 39 -7.66 -5.83 4.34
N THR A 40 -6.56 -5.11 4.11
CA THR A 40 -6.28 -4.44 2.83
C THR A 40 -4.81 -4.56 2.43
N LEU A 41 -4.52 -4.34 1.14
CA LEU A 41 -3.15 -4.23 0.65
C LEU A 41 -2.37 -3.13 1.39
N ASP A 42 -3.02 -2.03 1.77
CA ASP A 42 -2.35 -0.91 2.45
C ASP A 42 -1.91 -1.27 3.87
N ASN A 43 -2.64 -2.18 4.55
CA ASN A 43 -2.22 -2.73 5.83
C ASN A 43 -1.03 -3.68 5.68
N LEU A 44 -1.02 -4.50 4.62
CA LEU A 44 0.15 -5.34 4.29
C LEU A 44 1.37 -4.47 3.98
N TYR A 45 1.18 -3.43 3.17
CA TYR A 45 2.26 -2.51 2.86
C TYR A 45 2.78 -1.82 4.13
N TRP A 46 1.90 -1.35 5.02
CA TRP A 46 2.30 -0.82 6.33
C TRP A 46 3.15 -1.80 7.15
N MET A 47 2.79 -3.09 7.16
CA MET A 47 3.59 -4.12 7.85
C MET A 47 5.03 -4.14 7.33
N THR A 48 5.24 -4.06 6.01
CA THR A 48 6.59 -4.05 5.41
C THR A 48 7.39 -2.80 5.80
N GLN A 49 6.71 -1.66 5.97
CA GLN A 49 7.36 -0.38 6.28
C GLN A 49 7.61 -0.18 7.78
N ASN A 50 6.94 -0.94 8.65
CA ASN A 50 6.99 -0.75 10.10
C ASN A 50 7.70 -1.90 10.81
N SER A 51 9.03 -1.96 10.67
CA SER A 51 9.86 -3.05 11.20
C SER A 51 9.77 -3.24 12.72
N SER A 52 9.47 -2.17 13.46
CA SER A 52 9.24 -2.25 14.90
C SER A 52 8.04 -3.14 15.29
N SER A 53 7.11 -3.34 14.36
CA SER A 53 5.90 -4.15 14.57
C SER A 53 6.09 -5.63 14.22
N TRP A 54 7.20 -6.06 13.60
CA TRP A 54 7.33 -7.41 13.02
C TRP A 54 7.25 -8.56 14.03
N SER A 55 7.52 -8.30 15.31
CA SER A 55 7.35 -9.28 16.39
C SER A 55 5.96 -9.23 17.04
N SER A 56 5.02 -8.45 16.49
CA SER A 56 3.65 -8.33 16.99
C SER A 56 2.76 -9.48 16.52
N TYR A 57 1.54 -9.52 17.04
CA TYR A 57 0.50 -10.44 16.60
C TYR A 57 -0.34 -9.80 15.48
N PHE A 58 -0.62 -10.59 14.44
CA PHE A 58 -1.39 -10.18 13.27
C PHE A 58 -2.51 -11.17 12.99
N ILE A 59 -3.65 -10.69 12.52
CA ILE A 59 -4.76 -11.51 12.04
C ILE A 59 -5.28 -10.95 10.72
N GLN A 60 -5.42 -11.81 9.71
CA GLN A 60 -6.05 -11.42 8.45
C GLN A 60 -7.58 -11.53 8.59
N THR A 61 -8.30 -10.45 8.28
CA THR A 61 -9.75 -10.35 8.50
C THR A 61 -10.55 -10.25 7.19
N ALA A 62 -9.87 -10.14 6.04
CA ALA A 62 -10.49 -10.16 4.72
C ALA A 62 -9.63 -10.95 3.73
N PHE A 63 -10.25 -11.43 2.64
CA PHE A 63 -9.49 -11.90 1.49
C PHE A 63 -8.75 -10.73 0.86
N ILE A 64 -7.46 -10.89 0.62
CA ILE A 64 -6.60 -9.89 -0.01
C ILE A 64 -6.06 -10.52 -1.29
N ASP A 65 -6.38 -9.90 -2.42
CA ASP A 65 -5.78 -10.21 -3.71
C ASP A 65 -4.50 -9.37 -3.84
N ALA A 66 -3.33 -10.02 -3.77
CA ALA A 66 -2.03 -9.39 -3.61
C ALA A 66 -0.99 -9.94 -4.60
#